data_AF-A0A351GKR0-F1
#
_entry.id   AF-A0A351GKR0-F1
#
_cell.length_a   1.000
_cell.length_b   1.000
_cell.length_c   1.000
_cell.angle_alpha   90.00
_cell.angle_beta   90.00
_cell.angle_gamma   90.00
#
_symmetry.space_group_name_H-M   'P 1'
#
loop_
_entity.id
_entity.type
_entity.pdbx_description
1 polymer ?
#
loop_
_entity_poly.entity_id
_entity_poly.type
_entity_poly.pdbx_seq_one_letter_code
_entity_poly.pdbx_strand_id
1 'polypeptide(L)'
;RVENRLAGMDCNPYLGIAASLACGYLGMVNEIRPTKQFKGDAYEGDEDIPRVMGEALDLFETSEELHEILGPEFARVYSIVKRTEYEEFLQVISPWEREHLLLNV
;
A
#
# COMPACT_ATOMS: atom_id res chain seq x y z
N ARG A 1 23.21 -4.63 -0.45
CA ARG A 1 21.97 -4.49 0.37
C ARG A 1 21.00 -3.66 -0.44
N VAL A 2 19.74 -4.07 -0.53
CA VAL A 2 18.63 -3.25 -1.03
C VAL A 2 17.99 -2.56 0.17
N GLU A 3 17.68 -1.27 0.06
CA GLU A 3 16.98 -0.52 1.10
C GLU A 3 15.56 -0.20 0.60
N ASN A 4 14.56 -0.85 1.19
CA ASN A 4 13.16 -0.51 0.93
C ASN A 4 12.73 0.63 1.86
N ARG A 5 12.42 1.79 1.27
CA ARG A 5 12.04 3.02 2.00
C ARG A 5 10.54 3.28 2.01
N LEU A 6 9.74 2.31 1.55
CA LEU A 6 8.28 2.45 1.42
C LEU A 6 7.54 2.30 2.76
N ALA A 7 8.04 1.43 3.65
CA ALA A 7 7.35 1.14 4.91
C ALA A 7 7.42 2.32 5.89
N GLY A 8 6.25 2.76 6.38
CA GLY A 8 6.10 3.75 7.46
C GLY A 8 6.30 3.14 8.85
N MET A 9 6.32 4.00 9.88
CA MET A 9 6.51 3.58 11.29
C MET A 9 5.32 2.79 11.87
N ASP A 10 4.16 2.97 11.26
CA ASP A 10 2.89 2.33 11.57
C ASP A 10 2.78 0.92 10.97
N CYS A 11 3.70 0.55 10.08
CA CYS A 11 3.74 -0.77 9.48
C CYS A 11 4.07 -1.84 10.53
N ASN A 12 3.30 -2.93 10.55
CA ASN A 12 3.66 -4.10 11.35
C ASN A 12 5.03 -4.65 10.86
N PRO A 13 6.06 -4.70 11.71
CA PRO A 13 7.42 -5.03 11.26
C PRO A 13 7.53 -6.44 10.67
N TYR A 14 6.73 -7.39 11.14
CA TYR A 14 6.72 -8.75 10.59
C TYR A 14 6.10 -8.77 9.20
N LEU A 15 4.96 -8.08 9.02
CA LEU A 15 4.27 -8.01 7.72
C LEU A 15 5.08 -7.22 6.70
N GLY A 16 5.70 -6.11 7.09
CA GLY A 16 6.55 -5.32 6.20
C GLY A 16 7.77 -6.10 5.68
N ILE A 17 8.41 -6.90 6.54
CA ILE A 17 9.51 -7.79 6.14
C ILE A 17 8.98 -8.94 5.27
N ALA A 18 7.88 -9.59 5.68
CA ALA A 18 7.29 -10.70 4.93
C ALA A 18 6.91 -10.29 3.50
N ALA A 19 6.20 -9.18 3.34
CA ALA A 19 5.81 -8.64 2.03
C ALA A 19 7.04 -8.24 1.20
N SER A 20 8.04 -7.58 1.80
CA SER A 20 9.27 -7.21 1.09
C SER A 20 10.03 -8.44 0.57
N LEU A 21 10.12 -9.50 1.37
CA LEU A 21 10.76 -10.75 0.97
C LEU A 21 9.92 -11.50 -0.08
N ALA A 22 8.59 -11.54 0.07
CA ALA A 22 7.69 -12.17 -0.88
C ALA A 22 7.80 -11.53 -2.28
N CYS A 23 7.76 -10.20 -2.37
CA CYS A 23 7.91 -9.49 -3.64
C CYS A 23 9.30 -9.71 -4.26
N GLY A 24 10.36 -9.71 -3.44
CA GLY A 24 11.71 -10.03 -3.91
C GLY A 24 11.83 -11.46 -4.43
N TYR A 25 11.19 -12.41 -3.74
CA TYR A 25 11.13 -13.82 -4.15
C TYR A 25 10.36 -13.99 -5.47
N LEU A 26 9.17 -13.41 -5.61
CA LEU A 26 8.39 -13.42 -6.85
C LEU A 26 9.18 -12.85 -8.02
N GLY A 27 9.87 -11.73 -7.82
CA GLY A 27 10.73 -11.15 -8.86
C GLY A 27 11.85 -12.09 -9.32
N MET A 28 12.42 -12.89 -8.40
CA MET A 28 13.44 -13.89 -8.76
C MET A 28 12.84 -15.09 -9.48
N VAL A 29 11.70 -15.63 -9.00
CA VAL A 29 11.02 -16.79 -9.59
C VAL A 29 10.50 -16.48 -10.98
N ASN A 30 9.92 -15.29 -11.17
CA ASN A 30 9.37 -14.84 -12.45
C ASN A 30 10.41 -14.14 -13.35
N GLU A 31 11.70 -14.18 -12.96
CA GLU A 31 12.81 -13.57 -13.68
C GLU A 31 12.60 -12.09 -14.07
N ILE A 32 11.86 -11.34 -13.24
CA ILE A 32 11.49 -9.96 -13.50
C ILE A 32 12.76 -9.10 -13.46
N ARG A 33 13.06 -8.45 -14.58
CA ARG A 33 14.16 -7.49 -14.67
C ARG A 33 13.70 -6.14 -14.10
N PRO A 34 14.43 -5.56 -13.13
CA PRO A 34 14.10 -4.23 -12.64
C PRO A 34 14.26 -3.21 -13.75
N THR A 35 13.47 -2.13 -13.68
CA THR A 35 13.62 -0.98 -14.56
C THR A 35 14.98 -0.32 -14.35
N LYS A 36 15.36 0.54 -15.29
CA LYS A 36 16.63 1.29 -15.19
C LYS A 36 16.58 2.19 -13.96
N GLN A 37 17.72 2.31 -13.29
CA GLN A 37 17.88 3.25 -12.18
C GLN A 37 17.44 4.66 -12.60
N PHE A 38 16.53 5.24 -11.83
CA PHE A 38 16.16 6.65 -11.95
C PHE A 38 17.32 7.56 -11.51
N LYS A 39 17.54 8.66 -12.24
CA LYS A 39 18.59 9.64 -11.95
C LYS A 39 17.97 11.03 -11.86
N GLY A 40 18.33 11.78 -10.83
CA GLY A 40 17.78 13.11 -10.57
C GLY A 40 16.89 13.13 -9.33
N ASP A 41 15.99 14.11 -9.27
CA ASP A 41 15.02 14.24 -8.20
C ASP A 41 13.79 13.37 -8.48
N ALA A 42 13.45 12.48 -7.54
CA ALA A 42 12.30 11.59 -7.67
C ALA A 42 10.96 12.34 -7.68
N TYR A 43 10.90 13.58 -7.15
CA TYR A 43 9.70 14.41 -7.22
C TYR A 43 9.38 14.94 -8.62
N GLU A 44 10.32 14.85 -9.57
CA GLU A 44 10.12 15.22 -10.97
C GLU A 44 9.62 14.04 -11.84
N GLY A 45 9.50 12.84 -11.27
CA GLY A 45 9.02 11.64 -11.95
C GLY A 45 7.51 11.46 -11.88
N ASP A 46 7.01 10.41 -12.57
CA ASP A 46 5.61 10.00 -12.49
C ASP A 46 5.29 9.36 -11.13
N GLU A 47 4.06 9.58 -10.62
CA GLU A 47 3.60 8.98 -9.37
C GLU A 47 3.10 7.54 -9.60
N ASP A 48 3.85 6.55 -9.12
CA ASP A 48 3.53 5.11 -9.26
C ASP A 48 2.97 4.46 -7.98
N ILE A 49 2.70 5.24 -6.93
CA ILE A 49 2.27 4.73 -5.61
C ILE A 49 0.83 5.19 -5.32
N PRO A 50 -0.04 4.30 -4.80
CA PRO A 50 -1.38 4.67 -4.35
C PRO A 50 -1.40 5.90 -3.46
N ARG A 51 -2.32 6.83 -3.72
CA ARG A 51 -2.46 8.09 -2.97
C ARG A 51 -3.28 7.92 -1.72
N VAL A 52 -4.16 6.93 -1.71
CA VAL A 52 -5.07 6.62 -0.60
C VAL A 52 -5.08 5.12 -0.31
N MET A 53 -5.44 4.75 0.92
CA MET A 53 -5.47 3.35 1.36
C MET A 53 -6.39 2.49 0.49
N GLY A 54 -7.54 3.03 0.03
CA GLY A 54 -8.47 2.31 -0.83
C GLY A 54 -7.80 1.79 -2.11
N GLU A 55 -7.05 2.65 -2.81
CA GLU A 55 -6.31 2.27 -4.03
C GLU A 55 -5.25 1.20 -3.74
N ALA A 56 -4.55 1.29 -2.60
CA ALA A 56 -3.57 0.29 -2.20
C ALA A 56 -4.21 -1.07 -1.91
N LEU A 57 -5.40 -1.08 -1.30
CA LEU A 57 -6.16 -2.30 -1.03
C LEU A 57 -6.71 -2.92 -2.32
N ASP A 58 -7.11 -2.11 -3.31
CA ASP A 58 -7.58 -2.61 -4.62
C ASP A 58 -6.44 -3.32 -5.38
N LEU A 59 -5.22 -2.77 -5.32
CA LEU A 59 -4.03 -3.42 -5.86
C LEU A 59 -3.67 -4.70 -5.10
N PHE A 60 -3.75 -4.67 -3.76
CA PHE A 60 -3.46 -5.83 -2.94
C PHE A 60 -4.44 -6.97 -3.25
N GLU A 61 -5.75 -6.71 -3.31
CA GLU A 61 -6.79 -7.71 -3.57
C GLU A 61 -6.64 -8.44 -4.91
N THR A 62 -6.04 -7.79 -5.90
CA THR A 62 -5.79 -8.38 -7.24
C THR A 62 -4.42 -9.08 -7.35
N SER A 63 -3.60 -9.07 -6.29
CA SER A 63 -2.24 -9.62 -6.28
C SER A 63 -2.21 -11.11 -5.90
N GLU A 64 -2.80 -11.97 -6.73
CA GLU A 64 -2.97 -13.42 -6.46
C GLU A 64 -1.65 -14.15 -6.10
N GLU A 65 -0.56 -13.91 -6.84
CA GLU A 65 0.73 -14.56 -6.56
C GLU A 65 1.30 -14.19 -5.17
N LEU A 66 1.05 -12.96 -4.72
CA LEU A 66 1.45 -12.52 -3.39
C LEU A 66 0.60 -13.19 -2.32
N HIS A 67 -0.70 -13.39 -2.58
CA HIS A 67 -1.60 -14.09 -1.67
C HIS A 67 -1.20 -15.55 -1.46
N GLU A 68 -0.75 -16.25 -2.50
CA GLU A 68 -0.25 -17.63 -2.38
C GLU A 68 0.96 -17.73 -1.44
N ILE A 69 1.82 -16.70 -1.38
CA ILE A 69 2.98 -16.68 -0.48
C ILE A 69 2.58 -16.28 0.94
N LEU A 70 1.76 -15.23 1.10
CA LEU A 70 1.36 -14.73 2.42
C LEU A 70 0.31 -15.64 3.10
N GLY A 71 -0.36 -16.49 2.32
CA GLY A 71 -1.50 -17.29 2.74
C GLY A 71 -2.81 -16.65 2.27
N PRO A 72 -3.59 -17.32 1.39
CA PRO A 72 -4.81 -16.74 0.84
C PRO A 72 -5.83 -16.31 1.90
N GLU A 73 -5.96 -17.09 2.98
CA GLU A 73 -6.87 -16.77 4.07
C GLU A 73 -6.38 -15.57 4.89
N PHE A 74 -5.05 -15.44 5.09
CA PHE A 74 -4.48 -14.27 5.74
C PHE A 74 -4.73 -13.02 4.91
N ALA A 75 -4.42 -13.06 3.61
CA ALA A 75 -4.63 -11.93 2.71
C ALA A 75 -6.11 -11.50 2.67
N ARG A 76 -7.02 -12.46 2.55
CA ARG A 76 -8.48 -12.21 2.57
C ARG A 76 -8.92 -11.49 3.84
N VAL A 77 -8.53 -11.99 5.02
CA VAL A 77 -8.91 -11.38 6.30
C VAL A 77 -8.25 -10.01 6.46
N TYR A 78 -6.99 -9.86 6.06
CA TYR A 78 -6.28 -8.60 6.10
C TYR A 78 -6.98 -7.52 5.27
N SER A 79 -7.35 -7.83 4.03
CA SER A 79 -8.10 -6.91 3.15
C SER A 79 -9.43 -6.51 3.76
N ILE A 80 -10.21 -7.46 4.31
CA ILE A 80 -11.50 -7.17 4.95
C ILE A 80 -11.32 -6.20 6.11
N VAL A 81 -10.37 -6.47 7.02
CA VAL A 81 -10.12 -5.60 8.18
C VAL A 81 -9.72 -4.20 7.73
N LYS A 82 -8.76 -4.08 6.82
CA LYS A 82 -8.26 -2.79 6.36
C LYS A 82 -9.27 -2.01 5.53
N ARG A 83 -10.13 -2.68 4.78
CA ARG A 83 -11.20 -2.02 4.04
C ARG A 83 -12.27 -1.49 4.98
N THR A 84 -12.68 -2.26 5.99
CA THR A 84 -13.60 -1.76 7.02
C THR A 84 -13.03 -0.55 7.76
N GLU A 85 -11.77 -0.59 8.19
CA GLU A 85 -11.11 0.56 8.83
C GLU A 85 -11.12 1.81 7.92
N TYR A 86 -10.86 1.62 6.62
CA TYR A 86 -10.87 2.71 5.64
C TYR A 86 -12.27 3.28 5.40
N GLU A 87 -13.29 2.43 5.26
CA GLU A 87 -14.68 2.85 5.10
C GLU A 87 -15.19 3.61 6.33
N GLU A 88 -14.84 3.14 7.54
CA GLU A 88 -15.15 3.85 8.78
C GLU A 88 -14.48 5.22 8.83
N PHE A 89 -13.22 5.34 8.42
CA PHE A 89 -12.51 6.61 8.33
C PHE A 89 -13.22 7.60 7.40
N LEU A 90 -13.70 7.15 6.24
CA LEU A 90 -14.41 8.00 5.27
C LEU A 90 -15.77 8.52 5.77
N GLN A 91 -16.35 7.92 6.81
CA GLN A 91 -17.60 8.39 7.42
C GLN A 91 -17.37 9.54 8.42
N VAL A 92 -16.12 9.86 8.76
CA VAL A 92 -15.78 10.90 9.74
C VAL A 92 -15.64 12.25 9.04
N ILE A 93 -16.47 13.23 9.43
CA ILE A 93 -16.31 14.62 9.00
C ILE A 93 -15.11 15.24 9.73
N SER A 94 -14.04 15.51 8.98
CA SER A 94 -12.81 16.07 9.51
C SER A 94 -13.01 17.53 10.00
N PRO A 95 -12.16 18.00 10.93
CA PRO A 95 -12.19 19.41 11.35
C PRO A 95 -12.01 20.40 10.18
N TRP A 96 -11.17 20.05 9.20
CA TRP A 96 -10.96 20.88 8.01
C TRP A 96 -12.25 21.04 7.19
N GLU A 97 -12.96 19.94 6.94
CA GLU A 97 -14.25 19.97 6.24
C GLU A 97 -15.28 20.77 7.02
N ARG A 98 -15.32 20.64 8.35
CA ARG A 98 -16.20 21.48 9.18
C ARG A 98 -15.87 22.95 9.01
N GLU A 99 -14.61 23.34 9.08
CA GLU A 99 -14.19 24.74 8.97
C GLU A 99 -14.48 25.35 7.58
N HIS A 100 -14.32 24.58 6.50
CA HIS A 100 -14.37 25.11 5.13
C HIS A 100 -15.68 24.82 4.40
N LEU A 101 -16.43 23.78 4.79
CA LEU A 101 -17.66 23.35 4.10
C LEU A 101 -18.93 23.63 4.92
N LEU A 102 -18.83 23.87 6.23
CA LEU A 102 -19.98 24.43 6.95
C LEU A 102 -20.19 25.86 6.46
N LEU A 103 -21.34 26.11 5.86
CA LEU A 103 -21.77 27.47 5.56
C LEU A 103 -21.87 28.23 6.89
N ASN A 104 -21.03 29.26 7.06
CA ASN A 104 -21.22 30.25 8.11
C ASN A 104 -22.55 30.95 7.84
N VAL A 105 -23.61 30.51 8.52
CA VAL A 105 -24.88 31.25 8.62
C VAL A 105 -24.80 32.19 9.79
#